data_AF-A0A1F8UCZ0-F1
#
_entry.id   AF-A0A1F8UCZ0-F1
#
_cell.length_a   1.000
_cell.length_b   1.000
_cell.length_c   1.000
_cell.angle_alpha   90.00
_cell.angle_beta   90.00
_cell.angle_gamma   90.00
#
_symmetry.space_group_name_H-M   'P 1'
#
loop_
_entity.id
_entity.type
_entity.pdbx_description
1 polymer ?
#
loop_
_entity_poly.entity_id
_entity_poly.type
_entity_poly.pdbx_seq_one_letter_code
_entity_poly.pdbx_strand_id
1 'polypeptide(L)'
;MYLFLYKSCIIKIIGIIKQGRMIVMSREIPDKLVYFYKTALKDMDDGFEYASELNRILNSDDCQNSLSGKEIDTLRDYADEVKKIGEINHYTEVKIKELENQWFGSRGILGYLHADHGSPHKSLWPF
;
A
#
# COMPACT_ATOMS: atom_id res chain seq x y z
N MET A 1 -63.10 16.31 -14.50
CA MET A 1 -62.62 15.08 -15.17
C MET A 1 -61.12 15.24 -15.40
N TYR A 2 -60.34 15.11 -14.33
CA TYR A 2 -58.91 15.46 -14.27
C TYR A 2 -58.09 14.19 -14.12
N LEU A 3 -57.59 13.61 -15.22
CA LEU A 3 -56.79 12.39 -15.15
C LEU A 3 -55.93 12.17 -16.40
N PHE A 4 -55.20 13.20 -16.87
CA PHE A 4 -54.30 13.02 -18.02
C PHE A 4 -52.98 13.81 -17.99
N LEU A 5 -52.50 14.27 -16.83
CA LEU A 5 -51.27 15.07 -16.75
C LEU A 5 -50.18 14.56 -15.79
N TYR A 6 -50.29 13.32 -15.29
CA TYR A 6 -49.33 12.75 -14.34
C TYR A 6 -48.30 11.76 -14.94
N LYS A 7 -48.17 11.69 -16.26
CA LYS A 7 -47.23 10.72 -16.89
C LYS A 7 -45.92 11.30 -17.44
N SER A 8 -45.75 12.62 -17.46
CA SER A 8 -44.56 13.24 -18.08
C SER A 8 -43.53 13.84 -17.12
N CYS A 9 -43.73 13.74 -15.80
CA CYS A 9 -42.84 14.38 -14.82
C CYS A 9 -41.96 13.40 -14.00
N ILE A 10 -41.87 12.13 -14.38
CA ILE A 10 -41.03 11.14 -13.66
C ILE A 10 -39.64 10.98 -14.30
N ILE A 11 -39.44 11.42 -15.54
CA ILE A 11 -38.20 11.16 -16.29
C ILE A 11 -37.06 12.13 -15.90
N LYS A 12 -37.34 13.19 -15.13
CA LYS A 12 -36.33 14.21 -14.77
C LYS A 12 -35.60 13.95 -13.44
N ILE A 13 -35.87 12.83 -12.76
CA ILE A 13 -35.13 12.42 -11.54
C ILE A 13 -33.99 11.44 -11.87
N ILE A 14 -33.92 10.92 -13.09
CA ILE A 14 -32.85 9.99 -13.52
C ILE A 14 -31.55 10.74 -13.89
N GLY A 15 -31.52 12.07 -13.78
CA GLY A 15 -30.37 12.92 -14.12
C GLY A 15 -29.45 13.31 -12.96
N ILE A 16 -29.74 12.88 -11.72
CA ILE A 16 -28.96 13.29 -10.51
C ILE A 16 -28.10 12.12 -9.96
N ILE A 17 -28.14 10.94 -10.59
CA ILE A 17 -27.21 9.85 -10.28
C ILE A 17 -26.13 9.79 -11.36
N LYS A 18 -25.54 10.95 -11.68
CA LYS A 18 -24.19 10.96 -12.24
C LYS A 18 -23.27 10.52 -11.10
N GLN A 19 -23.13 9.21 -10.99
CA GLN A 19 -22.03 8.49 -10.37
C GLN A 19 -21.16 9.39 -9.50
N GLY A 20 -21.58 9.53 -8.23
CA GLY A 20 -20.63 9.35 -7.15
C GLY A 20 -19.97 8.00 -7.43
N ARG A 21 -18.87 8.05 -8.18
CA ARG A 21 -18.00 6.92 -8.43
C ARG A 21 -17.65 6.45 -7.05
N MET A 22 -18.26 5.34 -6.63
CA MET A 22 -17.78 4.55 -5.52
C MET A 22 -16.30 4.38 -5.79
N ILE A 23 -15.49 5.16 -5.09
CA ILE A 23 -14.06 4.96 -4.98
C ILE A 23 -13.97 3.69 -4.13
N VAL A 24 -14.26 2.55 -4.76
CA VAL A 24 -13.55 1.32 -4.44
C VAL A 24 -12.14 1.63 -4.91
N MET A 25 -11.41 2.41 -4.11
CA MET A 25 -9.96 2.40 -4.17
C MET A 25 -9.60 1.05 -3.59
N SER A 26 -9.63 0.02 -4.43
CA SER A 26 -8.57 -0.98 -4.35
C SER A 26 -7.31 -0.13 -4.25
N ARG A 27 -6.70 -0.05 -3.07
CA ARG A 27 -5.54 0.82 -2.85
C ARG A 27 -4.48 0.34 -3.83
N GLU A 28 -4.35 1.02 -4.96
CA GLU A 28 -3.37 0.65 -5.96
C GLU A 28 -2.03 1.07 -5.39
N ILE A 29 -1.26 0.06 -4.98
CA ILE A 29 0.12 0.26 -4.57
C ILE A 29 0.85 0.84 -5.78
N PRO A 30 1.59 1.95 -5.64
CA PRO A 30 2.33 2.53 -6.74
C PRO A 30 3.26 1.51 -7.39
N ASP A 31 3.21 1.40 -8.72
CA ASP A 31 4.01 0.44 -9.49
C ASP A 31 5.50 0.58 -9.21
N LYS A 32 5.98 1.81 -8.94
CA LYS A 32 7.38 2.09 -8.57
C LYS A 32 7.79 1.35 -7.31
N LEU A 33 6.91 1.28 -6.31
CA LEU A 33 7.16 0.60 -5.05
C LEU A 33 7.17 -0.92 -5.25
N VAL A 34 6.24 -1.44 -6.05
CA VAL A 34 6.20 -2.87 -6.41
C VAL A 34 7.44 -3.28 -7.20
N TYR A 35 7.86 -2.46 -8.16
CA TYR A 35 9.07 -2.68 -8.94
C TYR A 35 10.30 -2.69 -8.05
N PHE A 36 10.42 -1.70 -7.16
CA PHE A 36 11.51 -1.62 -6.20
C PHE A 36 11.64 -2.90 -5.39
N TYR A 37 10.60 -3.41 -4.73
CA TYR A 37 10.73 -4.64 -3.95
C TYR A 37 11.08 -5.89 -4.77
N LYS A 38 10.80 -5.90 -6.07
CA LYS A 38 11.18 -7.01 -6.95
C LYS A 38 12.64 -6.98 -7.36
N THR A 39 13.23 -5.79 -7.50
CA THR A 39 14.59 -5.64 -8.05
C THR A 39 15.63 -5.14 -7.03
N ALA A 40 15.21 -4.53 -5.93
CA ALA A 40 16.09 -3.86 -4.98
C ALA A 40 17.11 -4.78 -4.30
N LEU A 41 16.81 -6.08 -4.14
CA LEU A 41 17.80 -7.04 -3.63
C LEU A 41 18.90 -7.41 -4.62
N LYS A 42 18.71 -7.11 -5.91
CA LYS A 42 19.64 -7.44 -7.00
C LYS A 42 20.34 -6.22 -7.59
N ASP A 43 19.64 -5.08 -7.59
CA ASP A 43 20.10 -3.85 -8.23
C ASP A 43 20.90 -2.95 -7.28
N MET A 44 20.80 -3.17 -5.96
CA MET A 44 21.44 -2.32 -4.95
C MET A 44 22.67 -3.03 -4.36
N ASP A 45 23.76 -2.28 -4.18
CA ASP A 45 25.03 -2.84 -3.69
C ASP A 45 25.08 -2.88 -2.14
N ASP A 46 24.37 -1.97 -1.48
CA ASP A 46 24.33 -1.91 -0.02
C ASP A 46 22.94 -1.51 0.54
N GLY A 47 22.76 -1.78 1.83
CA GLY A 47 21.54 -1.47 2.57
C GLY A 47 21.31 0.03 2.76
N PHE A 48 22.35 0.87 2.63
CA PHE A 48 22.22 2.32 2.67
C PHE A 48 21.53 2.83 1.38
N GLU A 49 21.97 2.35 0.22
CA GLU A 49 21.40 2.63 -1.09
C GLU A 49 19.96 2.14 -1.15
N TYR A 50 19.71 0.90 -0.70
CA TYR A 50 18.37 0.35 -0.55
C TYR A 50 17.46 1.27 0.27
N ALA A 51 17.90 1.68 1.46
CA ALA A 51 17.10 2.52 2.34
C ALA A 51 16.89 3.94 1.78
N SER A 52 17.90 4.50 1.11
CA SER A 52 17.83 5.81 0.48
C SER A 52 16.82 5.82 -0.68
N GLU A 53 16.89 4.81 -1.56
CA GLU A 53 15.97 4.69 -2.69
C GLU A 53 14.55 4.38 -2.24
N LEU A 54 14.37 3.52 -1.23
CA LEU A 54 13.06 3.27 -0.64
C LEU A 54 12.47 4.57 -0.07
N ASN A 55 13.25 5.35 0.69
CA ASN A 55 12.81 6.65 1.20
C ASN A 55 12.43 7.63 0.09
N ARG A 56 13.20 7.66 -1.01
CA ARG A 56 12.91 8.48 -2.18
C ARG A 56 11.57 8.12 -2.81
N ILE A 57 11.28 6.82 -2.94
CA ILE A 57 10.00 6.32 -3.48
C ILE A 57 8.85 6.61 -2.51
N LEU A 58 9.04 6.41 -1.21
CA LEU A 58 8.01 6.69 -0.20
C LEU A 58 7.64 8.18 -0.12
N ASN A 59 8.59 9.08 -0.39
CA ASN A 59 8.35 10.52 -0.44
C ASN A 59 7.71 11.00 -1.75
N SER A 60 7.49 10.11 -2.73
CA SER A 60 6.78 10.48 -3.95
C SER A 60 5.29 10.72 -3.71
N ASP A 61 4.70 11.65 -4.47
CA ASP A 61 3.28 11.99 -4.37
C ASP A 61 2.37 10.75 -4.54
N ASP A 62 2.77 9.81 -5.40
CA ASP A 62 2.03 8.56 -5.63
C ASP A 62 1.92 7.74 -4.33
N CYS A 63 3.03 7.57 -3.60
CA CYS A 63 3.07 6.85 -2.33
C CYS A 63 2.35 7.60 -1.21
N GLN A 64 2.52 8.92 -1.13
CA GLN A 64 1.87 9.75 -0.11
C GLN A 64 0.34 9.79 -0.26
N ASN A 65 -0.16 9.66 -1.49
CA ASN A 65 -1.60 9.62 -1.77
C ASN A 65 -2.21 8.21 -1.63
N SER A 66 -1.44 7.16 -1.94
CA SER A 66 -1.91 5.77 -1.89
C SER A 66 -1.76 5.10 -0.52
N LEU A 67 -0.74 5.47 0.26
CA LEU A 67 -0.41 4.86 1.55
C LEU A 67 -0.81 5.76 2.72
N SER A 68 -1.17 5.15 3.83
CA SER A 68 -1.35 5.85 5.09
C SER A 68 0.00 6.21 5.72
N GLY A 69 0.04 7.31 6.48
CA GLY A 69 1.26 7.73 7.19
C GLY A 69 1.86 6.64 8.07
N LYS A 70 1.02 5.79 8.69
CA LYS A 70 1.49 4.64 9.50
C LYS A 70 2.20 3.58 8.66
N GLU A 71 1.70 3.29 7.47
CA GLU A 71 2.35 2.35 6.55
C GLU A 71 3.69 2.92 6.08
N ILE A 72 3.73 4.20 5.73
CA ILE A 72 4.96 4.89 5.34
C ILE A 72 5.99 4.84 6.46
N ASP A 73 5.59 5.15 7.70
CA ASP A 73 6.49 5.13 8.85
C ASP A 73 7.01 3.70 9.13
N THR A 74 6.15 2.69 9.03
CA THR A 74 6.57 1.27 9.19
C THR A 74 7.59 0.86 8.11
N LEU A 75 7.38 1.29 6.86
CA LEU A 75 8.33 1.01 5.77
C LEU A 75 9.65 1.76 5.96
N ARG A 76 9.63 2.97 6.54
CA ARG A 76 10.83 3.72 6.90
C ARG A 76 11.62 3.02 8.01
N ASP A 77 10.94 2.56 9.05
CA ASP A 77 11.57 1.82 10.14
C ASP A 77 12.23 0.53 9.62
N TYR A 78 11.54 -0.19 8.73
CA TYR A 78 12.11 -1.35 8.05
C TYR A 78 13.34 -0.97 7.20
N ALA A 79 13.28 0.14 6.45
CA ALA A 79 14.41 0.63 5.66
C ALA A 79 15.64 0.93 6.55
N ASP A 80 15.42 1.51 7.73
CA ASP A 80 16.48 1.79 8.70
C ASP A 80 17.09 0.51 9.30
N GLU A 81 16.32 -0.57 9.46
CA GLU A 81 16.87 -1.87 9.82
C GLU A 81 17.71 -2.48 8.70
N VAL A 82 17.24 -2.41 7.45
CA VAL A 82 18.00 -2.89 6.28
C VAL A 82 19.32 -2.12 6.12
N LYS A 83 19.30 -0.82 6.37
CA LYS A 83 20.49 0.04 6.38
C LYS A 83 21.57 -0.43 7.37
N LYS A 84 21.19 -1.05 8.50
CA LYS A 84 22.14 -1.57 9.50
C LYS A 84 22.86 -2.84 9.04
N ILE A 85 22.35 -3.54 8.03
CA ILE A 85 22.92 -4.80 7.55
C ILE A 85 24.22 -4.57 6.75
N GLY A 86 24.40 -3.39 6.17
CA GLY A 86 25.57 -3.05 5.36
C GLY A 86 25.45 -3.58 3.93
N GLU A 87 26.50 -4.20 3.40
CA GLU A 87 26.54 -4.68 2.00
C GLU A 87 25.49 -5.76 1.68
N ILE A 88 24.87 -5.64 0.50
CA ILE A 88 23.92 -6.62 -0.03
C ILE A 88 24.71 -7.69 -0.80
N ASN A 89 24.88 -8.82 -0.14
CA ASN A 89 25.48 -10.05 -0.62
C ASN A 89 24.46 -11.18 -0.48
N HIS A 90 24.75 -12.35 -1.05
CA HIS A 90 23.83 -13.49 -0.98
C HIS A 90 23.38 -13.86 0.45
N TYR A 91 24.26 -13.72 1.45
CA TYR A 91 23.94 -13.98 2.85
C TYR A 91 23.05 -12.91 3.48
N THR A 92 23.24 -11.64 3.10
CA THR A 92 22.45 -10.55 3.64
C THR A 92 21.10 -10.44 2.94
N GLU A 93 20.97 -10.84 1.68
CA GLU A 93 19.67 -11.03 1.02
C GLU A 93 18.76 -11.98 1.81
N VAL A 94 19.30 -13.11 2.30
CA VAL A 94 18.55 -14.07 3.12
C VAL A 94 18.10 -13.39 4.42
N LYS A 95 18.99 -12.64 5.08
CA LYS A 95 18.65 -11.87 6.29
C LYS A 95 17.58 -10.80 6.02
N ILE A 96 17.63 -10.10 4.89
CA ILE A 96 16.64 -9.10 4.53
C ILE A 96 15.27 -9.75 4.33
N LYS A 97 15.21 -10.94 3.71
CA LYS A 97 13.97 -11.73 3.58
C LYS A 97 13.47 -12.27 4.92
N GLU A 98 14.37 -12.66 5.82
CA GLU A 98 14.00 -13.05 7.19
C GLU A 98 13.43 -11.86 7.96
N LEU A 99 14.06 -10.69 7.87
CA LEU A 99 13.54 -9.45 8.45
C LEU A 99 12.19 -9.06 7.86
N GLU A 100 12.03 -9.17 6.54
CA GLU A 100 10.75 -8.95 5.87
C GLU A 100 9.67 -9.87 6.46
N ASN A 101 9.96 -11.16 6.61
CA ASN A 101 9.04 -12.12 7.22
C ASN A 101 8.78 -11.86 8.70
N GLN A 102 9.74 -11.32 9.46
CA GLN A 102 9.54 -10.97 10.87
C GLN A 102 8.64 -9.74 11.04
N TRP A 103 8.82 -8.72 10.20
CA TRP A 103 8.08 -7.47 10.26
C TRP A 103 6.66 -7.60 9.67
N PHE A 104 6.55 -8.23 8.50
CA PHE A 104 5.31 -8.25 7.71
C PHE A 104 4.65 -9.65 7.66
N GLY A 105 5.29 -10.66 8.25
CA GLY A 105 4.80 -12.03 8.25
C GLY A 105 5.02 -12.75 6.92
N SER A 106 4.39 -13.92 6.78
CA SER A 106 4.53 -14.81 5.61
C SER A 106 4.00 -14.24 4.29
N ARG A 107 3.33 -13.09 4.32
CA ARG A 107 2.80 -12.40 3.14
C ARG A 107 3.74 -11.32 2.59
N GLY A 108 4.81 -11.00 3.32
CA GLY A 108 5.79 -9.97 2.95
C GLY A 108 5.22 -8.55 2.88
N ILE A 109 6.04 -7.61 2.43
CA ILE A 109 5.69 -6.19 2.35
C ILE A 109 4.53 -5.95 1.40
N LEU A 110 4.57 -6.58 0.22
CA LEU A 110 3.49 -6.45 -0.77
C LEU A 110 2.15 -6.97 -0.23
N GLY A 111 2.17 -8.03 0.58
CA GLY A 111 0.97 -8.57 1.20
C GLY A 111 0.46 -7.72 2.36
N TYR A 112 1.35 -7.04 3.09
CA TYR A 112 0.97 -6.04 4.09
C TYR A 112 0.27 -4.84 3.45
N LEU A 113 0.78 -4.36 2.31
CA LEU A 113 0.23 -3.21 1.59
C LEU A 113 -1.05 -3.54 0.80
N HIS A 114 -1.18 -4.77 0.28
CA HIS A 114 -2.42 -5.26 -0.36
C HIS A 114 -3.48 -5.70 0.65
N ALA A 115 -3.14 -5.83 1.93
CA ALA A 115 -4.12 -6.10 2.96
C ALA A 115 -4.97 -4.85 3.14
N ASP A 116 -5.96 -4.73 2.27
CA ASP A 116 -7.19 -4.01 2.47
C ASP A 116 -7.51 -4.12 3.97
N HIS A 117 -7.57 -3.00 4.70
CA HIS A 117 -7.96 -3.00 6.12
C HIS A 117 -9.45 -3.39 6.30
N GLY A 118 -9.96 -4.28 5.46
CA GLY A 118 -11.19 -5.04 5.58
C GLY A 118 -10.98 -6.35 6.32
N SER A 119 -10.28 -6.35 7.46
CA SER A 119 -10.57 -7.30 8.54
C SER A 119 -9.90 -6.87 9.85
N PRO A 120 -10.68 -6.44 10.86
CA PRO A 120 -10.17 -6.24 12.20
C PRO A 120 -9.96 -7.62 12.81
N HIS A 121 -8.81 -8.26 12.61
CA HIS A 121 -8.45 -9.38 13.47
C HIS A 121 -7.92 -8.83 14.80
N LYS A 122 -8.91 -8.49 15.61
CA LYS A 122 -8.87 -8.27 17.05
C LYS A 122 -7.81 -9.18 17.72
N SER A 123 -6.65 -8.64 18.07
CA SER A 123 -5.83 -9.20 19.15
C SER A 123 -6.43 -8.70 20.46
N LEU A 124 -7.47 -9.42 20.93
CA LEU A 124 -7.83 -9.44 22.35
C LEU A 124 -6.60 -10.00 23.09
N TRP A 125 -5.83 -9.12 23.73
CA TRP A 125 -4.91 -9.56 24.78
C TRP A 125 -5.72 -9.83 26.06
N PRO A 126 -5.60 -11.04 26.67
CA PRO A 126 -6.16 -11.27 27.98
C PRO A 126 -5.11 -10.93 29.04
N PHE A 127 -5.26 -9.78 29.70
CA PHE A 127 -4.74 -9.56 31.05
C PHE A 127 -5.65 -8.59 31.79
#